data_AF-A0A5C6Q9L6-F1
#
_entry.id   AF-A0A5C6Q9L6-F1
#
_cell.length_a   1.000
_cell.length_b   1.000
_cell.length_c   1.000
_cell.angle_alpha   90.00
_cell.angle_beta   90.00
_cell.angle_gamma   90.00
#
_symmetry.space_group_name_H-M   'P 1'
#
loop_
_entity.id
_entity.type
_entity.pdbx_description
1 polymer ?
#
loop_
_entity_poly.entity_id
_entity_poly.type
_entity_poly.pdbx_seq_one_letter_code
_entity_poly.pdbx_strand_id
1 'polypeptide(L)'
;MKYQKEIDGLRALAIIPVLLFHLGIPFLTGGYLGVDVFFVISGFLITKIILDEIVDGNFSLVNFYERRVRRIMPALVMVVVVGITLPFLSVSPV
;
A
#
# COMPACT_ATOMS: atom_id res chain seq x y z
N MET A 1 1.88 -14.26 15.47
CA MET A 1 2.51 -13.84 14.19
C MET A 1 3.68 -12.90 14.45
N LYS A 2 4.88 -13.25 13.95
CA LYS A 2 6.08 -12.39 14.01
C LYS A 2 6.02 -11.39 12.86
N TYR A 3 6.11 -10.09 13.15
CA TYR A 3 6.14 -9.03 12.13
C TYR A 3 7.36 -9.23 11.22
N GLN A 4 7.12 -9.49 9.92
CA GLN A 4 8.16 -9.81 8.95
C GLN A 4 8.67 -8.53 8.27
N LYS A 5 9.53 -7.81 8.99
CA LYS A 5 10.15 -6.54 8.55
C LYS A 5 10.76 -6.60 7.16
N GLU A 6 11.35 -7.74 6.80
CA GLU A 6 11.99 -7.99 5.51
C GLU A 6 11.01 -7.87 4.33
N ILE A 7 9.80 -8.42 4.48
CA ILE A 7 8.76 -8.40 3.43
C ILE A 7 8.22 -6.98 3.24
N ASP A 8 8.03 -6.25 4.34
CA ASP A 8 7.62 -4.85 4.26
C ASP A 8 8.71 -3.95 3.65
N GLY A 9 9.99 -4.26 3.91
CA GLY A 9 11.11 -3.61 3.21
C GLY A 9 11.11 -3.88 1.71
N LEU A 10 10.84 -5.11 1.29
CA LEU A 10 10.76 -5.46 -0.14
C LEU A 10 9.58 -4.76 -0.83
N ARG A 11 8.45 -4.62 -0.14
CA ARG A 11 7.30 -3.83 -0.62
C ARG A 11 7.67 -2.35 -0.78
N ALA A 12 8.42 -1.77 0.17
CA ALA A 12 8.89 -0.39 0.06
C ALA A 12 9.81 -0.20 -1.15
N LEU A 13 10.73 -1.14 -1.39
CA LEU A 13 11.61 -1.13 -2.56
C LEU A 13 10.82 -1.24 -3.88
N ALA A 14 9.77 -2.07 -3.92
CA ALA A 14 8.93 -2.25 -5.11
C ALA A 14 8.20 -0.96 -5.54
N ILE A 15 7.97 -0.01 -4.61
CA ILE A 15 7.32 1.27 -4.90
C ILE A 15 8.30 2.28 -5.54
N ILE A 16 9.61 2.15 -5.32
CA ILE A 16 10.61 3.14 -5.81
C ILE A 16 10.51 3.34 -7.34
N PRO A 17 10.53 2.29 -8.18
CA PRO A 17 10.38 2.46 -9.63
C PRO A 17 9.05 3.10 -10.03
N VAL A 18 7.97 2.86 -9.27
CA VAL A 18 6.65 3.47 -9.50
C VAL A 18 6.72 4.98 -9.30
N LEU A 19 7.37 5.43 -8.22
CA LEU A 19 7.55 6.85 -7.94
C LEU A 19 8.42 7.54 -8.99
N LEU A 20 9.57 6.94 -9.32
CA LEU A 20 10.48 7.52 -10.31
C LEU A 20 9.83 7.62 -11.71
N PHE A 21 8.99 6.65 -12.07
CA PHE A 21 8.17 6.72 -13.28
C PHE A 21 7.21 7.92 -13.26
N HIS A 22 6.47 8.13 -12.16
CA HIS A 22 5.54 9.26 -12.04
C HIS A 22 6.24 10.62 -11.96
N LEU A 23 7.50 10.67 -11.52
CA LEU A 23 8.34 11.88 -11.53
C LEU A 23 8.91 12.23 -12.92
N GLY A 24 8.67 11.40 -13.94
CA GLY A 24 9.11 11.67 -15.31
C GLY A 24 10.61 11.46 -15.54
N ILE A 25 11.28 10.63 -14.73
CA ILE A 25 12.70 10.34 -14.94
C ILE A 25 12.88 9.58 -16.27
N PRO A 26 13.70 10.10 -17.21
CA PRO A 26 13.96 9.42 -18.47
C PRO A 26 14.60 8.05 -18.23
N PHE A 27 14.35 7.09 -19.13
CA PHE A 27 14.80 5.68 -19.06
C PHE A 27 14.05 4.75 -18.10
N LEU A 28 13.16 5.26 -17.25
CA LEU A 28 12.30 4.43 -16.40
C LEU A 28 10.90 4.35 -17.00
N THR A 29 10.72 3.56 -18.06
CA THR A 29 9.43 3.37 -18.76
C THR A 29 8.58 2.22 -18.18
N GLY A 30 9.10 1.51 -17.16
CA GLY A 30 8.53 0.28 -16.61
C GLY A 30 7.93 0.39 -15.20
N GLY A 31 7.41 1.57 -14.81
CA GLY A 31 6.89 1.79 -13.45
C GLY A 31 5.81 0.78 -13.00
N TYR A 32 5.06 0.22 -13.95
CA TYR A 32 4.03 -0.81 -13.69
C TYR A 32 4.60 -2.12 -13.12
N LEU A 33 5.85 -2.48 -13.44
CA LEU A 33 6.48 -3.69 -12.90
C LEU A 33 6.63 -3.62 -11.37
N GLY A 34 6.94 -2.43 -10.84
CA GLY A 34 6.99 -2.21 -9.39
C GLY A 34 5.64 -2.41 -8.73
N VAL A 35 4.56 -2.02 -9.41
CA VAL A 35 3.17 -2.24 -8.97
C VAL A 35 2.85 -3.73 -8.93
N ASP A 36 3.20 -4.48 -9.98
CA ASP A 36 2.97 -5.94 -10.04
C ASP A 36 3.71 -6.67 -8.92
N VAL A 37 5.00 -6.36 -8.72
CA VAL A 37 5.82 -6.96 -7.65
C VAL A 37 5.24 -6.64 -6.28
N PHE A 38 4.84 -5.38 -6.03
CA PHE A 38 4.22 -4.98 -4.77
C PHE A 38 2.94 -5.77 -4.48
N PHE A 39 2.08 -5.94 -5.48
CA PHE A 39 0.82 -6.66 -5.32
C PHE A 39 1.01 -8.16 -5.15
N VAL A 40 1.98 -8.78 -5.85
CA VAL A 40 2.32 -10.20 -5.66
C VAL A 40 2.81 -10.46 -4.23
N ILE A 41 3.74 -9.65 -3.74
CA ILE A 41 4.26 -9.79 -2.36
C ILE A 41 3.14 -9.59 -1.34
N SER A 42 2.30 -8.57 -1.56
CA SER A 42 1.15 -8.31 -0.69
C SER A 42 0.18 -9.49 -0.71
N GLY A 43 -0.17 -10.02 -1.89
CA GLY A 43 -1.04 -11.18 -2.05
C GLY A 43 -0.52 -12.41 -1.29
N PHE A 44 0.76 -12.74 -1.45
CA PHE A 44 1.40 -13.83 -0.70
C PHE A 44 1.25 -13.67 0.82
N LEU A 45 1.59 -12.49 1.35
CA LEU A 45 1.50 -12.21 2.79
C LEU A 45 0.06 -12.32 3.29
N ILE A 46 -0.89 -11.77 2.52
CA ILE A 46 -2.31 -11.78 2.85
C ILE A 46 -2.85 -13.21 2.91
N THR A 47 -2.57 -14.01 1.89
CA THR A 47 -3.01 -15.41 1.83
C THR A 47 -2.41 -16.23 2.96
N LYS A 48 -1.11 -16.02 3.28
CA LYS A 48 -0.46 -16.67 4.42
C LYS A 48 -1.18 -16.35 5.74
N ILE A 49 -1.50 -15.08 6.01
CA ILE A 49 -2.21 -14.67 7.23
C ILE A 49 -3.58 -15.32 7.32
N ILE A 50 -4.32 -15.36 6.20
CA ILE A 50 -5.64 -16.00 6.15
C ILE A 50 -5.51 -17.50 6.44
N LEU A 51 -4.55 -18.19 5.82
CA LEU A 51 -4.33 -19.62 6.03
C LEU A 51 -3.94 -19.93 7.47
N ASP A 52 -3.03 -19.16 8.06
CA ASP A 52 -2.61 -19.30 9.46
C ASP A 52 -3.84 -19.15 10.39
N GLU A 53 -4.69 -18.13 10.18
CA GLU A 53 -5.92 -17.92 10.97
C GLU A 53 -6.97 -19.03 10.77
N ILE A 54 -7.07 -19.60 9.57
CA ILE A 54 -7.98 -20.72 9.28
C ILE A 54 -7.51 -21.98 10.00
N VAL A 55 -6.22 -22.28 9.95
CA VAL A 55 -5.62 -23.45 10.63
C VAL A 55 -5.81 -23.33 12.14
N ASP A 56 -5.68 -22.12 12.70
CA ASP A 56 -5.92 -21.84 14.12
C ASP A 56 -7.41 -21.80 14.50
N GLY A 57 -8.34 -21.96 13.55
CA GLY A 57 -9.79 -21.93 13.78
C GLY A 57 -10.37 -20.57 14.16
N ASN A 58 -9.59 -19.50 14.00
CA ASN A 58 -9.91 -18.14 14.46
C ASN A 58 -10.19 -17.15 13.32
N PHE A 59 -10.29 -17.65 12.08
CA PHE A 59 -10.52 -16.79 10.92
C PHE A 59 -11.91 -16.14 10.95
N SER A 60 -11.92 -14.82 10.83
CA SER A 60 -13.13 -14.03 10.65
C SER A 60 -12.89 -12.98 9.58
N LEU A 61 -13.73 -13.00 8.54
CA LEU A 61 -13.67 -12.06 7.43
C LEU A 61 -13.86 -10.61 7.92
N VAL A 62 -14.77 -10.41 8.88
CA VAL A 62 -15.05 -9.10 9.47
C VAL A 62 -13.81 -8.58 10.21
N ASN A 63 -13.22 -9.40 11.09
CA ASN A 63 -12.04 -9.01 11.87
C ASN A 63 -10.84 -8.73 10.95
N PHE A 64 -10.70 -9.51 9.88
CA PHE A 64 -9.67 -9.30 8.87
C PHE A 64 -9.80 -7.95 8.17
N TYR A 65 -11.01 -7.58 7.71
CA TYR A 65 -11.24 -6.27 7.09
C TYR A 65 -11.12 -5.14 8.11
N GLU A 66 -11.58 -5.31 9.35
CA GLU A 66 -11.44 -4.30 10.40
C GLU A 66 -9.97 -3.93 10.65
N ARG A 67 -9.10 -4.94 10.83
CA ARG A 67 -7.65 -4.74 11.01
C ARG A 67 -7.02 -3.98 9.84
N ARG A 68 -7.47 -4.28 8.62
CA ARG A 68 -6.98 -3.60 7.40
C ARG A 68 -7.44 -2.17 7.31
N VAL A 69 -8.73 -1.92 7.55
CA VAL A 69 -9.32 -0.58 7.54
C VAL A 69 -8.62 0.29 8.57
N ARG A 70 -8.46 -0.18 9.81
CA ARG A 70 -7.77 0.56 10.87
C ARG A 70 -6.31 0.92 10.52
N ARG A 71 -5.67 0.11 9.68
CA ARG A 71 -4.29 0.33 9.22
C ARG A 71 -4.19 1.23 7.98
N ILE A 72 -5.07 1.08 7.00
CA ILE A 72 -4.98 1.76 5.68
C ILE A 72 -5.75 3.08 5.67
N MET A 73 -6.91 3.13 6.31
CA MET A 73 -7.82 4.27 6.28
C MET A 73 -7.19 5.58 6.77
N PRO A 74 -6.36 5.61 7.85
CA PRO A 74 -5.76 6.86 8.31
C PRO A 74 -4.91 7.56 7.24
N ALA A 75 -4.08 6.78 6.54
CA ALA A 75 -3.23 7.30 5.47
C ALA A 75 -4.07 7.73 4.26
N LEU A 76 -5.10 6.95 3.89
CA LEU A 76 -6.01 7.30 2.80
C LEU A 76 -6.72 8.62 3.07
N VAL A 77 -7.33 8.78 4.25
CA VAL A 77 -8.03 10.02 4.63
C VAL A 77 -7.07 11.20 4.61
N MET A 78 -5.86 11.05 5.13
CA MET A 78 -4.85 12.10 5.09
C MET A 78 -4.50 12.52 3.65
N VAL A 79 -4.23 11.55 2.77
CA VAL A 79 -3.89 11.83 1.36
C VAL A 79 -5.06 12.49 0.63
N VAL A 80 -6.29 12.03 0.85
CA VAL A 80 -7.49 12.62 0.23
C VAL A 80 -7.71 14.04 0.70
N VAL A 81 -7.65 14.29 2.02
CA VAL A 81 -7.82 15.64 2.59
C VAL A 81 -6.74 16.58 2.07
N VAL A 82 -5.47 16.17 2.11
CA VAL A 82 -4.36 17.00 1.60
C VAL A 82 -4.49 17.20 0.09
N GLY A 83 -4.77 16.14 -0.68
CA GLY A 83 -4.92 16.21 -2.13
C GLY A 83 -6.06 17.11 -2.59
N ILE A 84 -7.14 17.21 -1.81
CA ILE A 84 -8.26 18.13 -2.08
C ILE A 84 -7.91 19.55 -1.61
N THR A 85 -7.44 19.73 -0.38
CA THR A 85 -7.27 21.06 0.23
C THR A 85 -6.04 21.82 -0.26
N LEU A 86 -4.92 21.13 -0.49
CA LEU A 86 -3.66 21.74 -0.87
C LEU A 86 -3.74 22.53 -2.20
N PRO A 87 -4.39 22.02 -3.27
CA PRO A 87 -4.63 22.81 -4.48
C PRO A 87 -5.44 24.08 -4.25
N PHE A 88 -6.46 24.08 -3.40
CA PHE A 88 -7.24 25.30 -3.12
C PHE A 88 -6.44 26.36 -2.36
N LEU A 89 -5.44 25.95 -1.58
CA LEU A 89 -4.54 26.88 -0.88
C LEU A 89 -3.42 27.42 -1.79
N SER A 90 -2.93 26.62 -2.74
CA SER A 90 -1.89 27.02 -3.69
C SER A 90 -2.42 27.78 -4.89
N VAL A 91 -3.66 27.53 -5.32
CA VAL A 91 -4.40 28.34 -6.28
C VAL A 91 -5.06 29.50 -5.52
N SER A 92 -4.23 30.40 -4.99
CA SER A 92 -4.69 31.73 -4.60
C SER A 92 -5.25 32.45 -5.84
N PRO A 93 -6.40 33.14 -5.73
CA PRO A 93 -7.08 33.70 -6.89
C PRO A 93 -6.23 34.81 -7.51
N VAL A 94 -5.82 34.61 -8.75
CA VAL A 94 -5.57 35.70 -9.71
C VAL A 94 -6.79 35.77 -10.60
#